data_AF-A0A0A1UCA2-F1
#
_entry.id   AF-A0A0A1UCA2-F1
#
_cell.length_a   1.000
_cell.length_b   1.000
_cell.length_c   1.000
_cell.angle_alpha   90.00
_cell.angle_beta   90.00
_cell.angle_gamma   90.00
#
_symmetry.space_group_name_H-M   'P 1'
#
loop_
_entity.id
_entity.type
_entity.pdbx_description
1 polymer ?
#
loop_
_entity_poly.entity_id
_entity_poly.type
_entity_poly.pdbx_seq_one_letter_code
_entity_poly.pdbx_strand_id
1 'polypeptide(L)'
;MTCLQQIFMKNVILYFDTLEDVTNFMLINKSCYEAVQTMYINTYKLSQTVAIEDIIYFFPNLQTLYFNALSYCPRKFSSDDIPLIEVNNSLVTSRKDPSSKMENTLKTKWFPPKVRKIRLSSNEVLAVGKYGELYENLKDAFLDFSKTFYVGFESCLKGMEDDKESLKLKKFFDIKSLQKVTALISIEELNDLLSIDFSSKKDVKFVIVIFFYINVTRNDTNPLDILKTITHIDNVDFYVQFLAKETIGMKYIPDFCTTEEQFNDFGRLVKVMPNMNGHEEIIENAVKNSFCSGIKVFQPPKRQIWDGNGYQDDPNKYYVDVNLNFLDSENIRVVSLKNVNVTELALPLKLEKLKVDEVTGNLKIDKLKLTKIYVLNYKGSSLLVNDENLTEFECFNSLNCVKFVRDDKPTNTFIVDFKKYTIFDVYQDTQEVTFDVEKLGKHRCKFKAKRVEFSAGNIEISSPCDFDLSSEDFDEVMVSQIYKRKDKITAKFGDVKNIKFKCGCYEEITMGNAENIEFDCVEVKNLFINSAKLLKHQKSSFESITANTKIETIKGTKRNIAKLINGPQ
;
A
#
# COMPACT_ATOMS: atom_id res chain seq x y z
N MET A 1 12.86 -36.80 17.78
CA MET A 1 13.69 -35.68 17.27
C MET A 1 13.92 -35.75 15.76
N THR A 2 14.31 -36.90 15.18
CA THR A 2 14.57 -37.09 13.74
C THR A 2 13.40 -36.77 12.81
N CYS A 3 12.16 -37.10 13.19
CA CYS A 3 10.97 -36.77 12.39
C CYS A 3 10.70 -35.25 12.31
N LEU A 4 10.89 -34.53 13.42
CA LEU A 4 10.68 -33.08 13.50
C LEU A 4 11.73 -32.32 12.67
N GLN A 5 12.98 -32.78 12.73
CA GLN A 5 14.09 -32.23 11.93
C GLN A 5 13.80 -32.33 10.42
N GLN A 6 13.33 -33.48 9.96
CA GLN A 6 12.95 -33.67 8.56
C GLN A 6 11.80 -32.76 8.15
N ILE A 7 10.79 -32.56 9.00
CA ILE A 7 9.68 -31.63 8.72
C ILE A 7 10.19 -30.19 8.58
N PHE A 8 11.06 -29.73 9.50
CA PHE A 8 11.64 -28.39 9.42
C PHE A 8 12.46 -28.18 8.15
N MET A 9 13.32 -29.15 7.80
CA MET A 9 14.15 -29.06 6.61
C MET A 9 13.31 -29.01 5.33
N LYS A 10 12.26 -29.83 5.23
CA LYS A 10 11.31 -29.80 4.12
C LYS A 10 10.57 -28.48 4.01
N ASN A 11 10.17 -27.89 5.14
CA ASN A 11 9.56 -26.56 5.14
C ASN A 11 10.54 -25.49 4.64
N VAL A 12 11.81 -25.52 5.04
CA VAL A 12 12.83 -24.58 4.54
C VAL A 12 13.01 -24.72 3.03
N ILE A 13 13.08 -25.96 2.52
CA ILE A 13 13.23 -26.24 1.07
C ILE A 13 12.11 -25.57 0.26
N LEU A 14 10.87 -25.54 0.75
CA LEU A 14 9.74 -24.93 0.03
C LEU A 14 9.94 -23.46 -0.34
N TYR A 15 10.76 -22.74 0.44
CA TYR A 15 11.02 -21.32 0.28
C TYR A 15 12.35 -20.99 -0.41
N PHE A 16 13.05 -22.00 -0.96
CA PHE A 16 14.20 -21.72 -1.83
C PHE A 16 13.74 -21.12 -3.15
N ASP A 17 14.49 -20.12 -3.61
CA ASP A 17 14.14 -19.30 -4.76
C ASP A 17 14.70 -19.88 -6.05
N THR A 18 15.88 -20.51 -5.97
CA THR A 18 16.63 -21.00 -7.14
C THR A 18 17.04 -22.47 -7.00
N LEU A 19 17.41 -23.07 -8.13
CA LEU A 19 17.96 -24.44 -8.14
C LEU A 19 19.36 -24.50 -7.52
N GLU A 20 20.09 -23.39 -7.57
CA GLU A 20 21.37 -23.24 -6.90
C GLU A 20 21.22 -23.34 -5.38
N ASP A 21 20.20 -22.68 -4.79
CA ASP A 21 19.89 -22.80 -3.37
C ASP A 21 19.61 -24.25 -2.96
N VAL A 22 18.81 -24.96 -3.76
CA VAL A 22 18.51 -26.39 -3.55
C VAL A 22 19.78 -27.23 -3.61
N THR A 23 20.61 -27.01 -4.63
CA THR A 23 21.87 -27.75 -4.82
C THR A 23 22.83 -27.51 -3.66
N ASN A 24 23.03 -26.24 -3.29
CA ASN A 24 23.88 -25.86 -2.16
C ASN A 24 23.38 -26.49 -0.86
N PHE A 25 22.06 -26.50 -0.63
CA PHE A 25 21.47 -27.15 0.53
C PHE A 25 21.72 -28.66 0.56
N MET A 26 21.53 -29.36 -0.57
CA MET A 26 21.81 -30.80 -0.68
C MET A 26 23.26 -31.15 -0.34
N LEU A 27 24.21 -30.27 -0.67
CA LEU A 27 25.64 -30.46 -0.45
C LEU A 27 26.08 -30.24 1.01
N ILE A 28 25.24 -29.67 1.88
CA ILE A 28 25.59 -29.43 3.29
C ILE A 28 25.86 -30.76 4.03
N ASN A 29 24.94 -31.72 3.92
CA ASN A 29 25.08 -33.06 4.50
C ASN A 29 24.04 -34.05 3.95
N LYS A 30 24.21 -35.32 4.33
CA LYS A 30 23.32 -36.43 3.91
C LYS A 30 21.85 -36.20 4.24
N SER A 31 21.53 -35.64 5.42
CA SER A 31 20.15 -35.37 5.81
C SER A 31 19.50 -34.29 4.95
N CYS A 32 20.27 -33.27 4.51
CA CYS A 32 19.78 -32.25 3.58
C CYS A 32 19.50 -32.83 2.20
N TYR A 33 20.40 -33.67 1.70
CA TYR A 33 20.19 -34.43 0.48
C TYR A 33 18.92 -35.30 0.56
N GLU A 34 18.79 -36.13 1.61
CA GLU A 34 17.62 -37.00 1.82
C GLU A 34 16.31 -36.19 1.97
N ALA A 35 16.36 -35.02 2.61
CA ALA A 35 15.19 -34.16 2.75
C ALA A 35 14.65 -33.69 1.39
N VAL A 36 15.54 -33.24 0.49
CA VAL A 36 15.18 -32.85 -0.88
C VAL A 36 14.66 -34.04 -1.69
N GLN A 37 15.38 -35.16 -1.65
CA GLN A 37 15.03 -36.36 -2.41
C GLN A 37 13.67 -36.95 -2.00
N THR A 38 13.22 -36.71 -0.76
CA THR A 38 11.94 -37.22 -0.24
C THR A 38 10.84 -36.15 -0.21
N MET A 39 11.02 -35.02 -0.88
CA MET A 39 9.95 -34.04 -1.10
C MET A 39 8.91 -34.59 -2.08
N TYR A 40 7.64 -34.36 -1.77
CA TYR A 40 6.51 -34.73 -2.64
C TYR A 40 6.01 -33.56 -3.49
N ILE A 41 6.53 -32.35 -3.24
CA ILE A 41 6.23 -31.11 -3.96
C ILE A 41 7.53 -30.33 -4.16
N ASN A 42 7.64 -29.59 -5.26
CA ASN A 42 8.78 -28.70 -5.49
C ASN A 42 8.68 -27.43 -4.64
N THR A 43 9.78 -26.68 -4.58
CA THR A 43 9.78 -25.34 -3.97
C THR A 43 8.77 -24.43 -4.66
N TYR A 44 8.24 -23.45 -3.96
CA TYR A 44 7.18 -22.59 -4.50
C TYR A 44 7.64 -21.70 -5.66
N LYS A 45 8.92 -21.34 -5.79
CA LYS A 45 9.37 -20.42 -6.86
C LYS A 45 10.02 -21.08 -8.06
N LEU A 46 10.59 -22.29 -7.93
CA LEU A 46 11.32 -22.95 -9.03
C LEU A 46 10.56 -23.05 -10.35
N SER A 47 9.24 -23.28 -10.31
CA SER A 47 8.41 -23.42 -11.52
C SER A 47 8.36 -22.15 -12.38
N GLN A 48 8.84 -21.01 -11.87
CA GLN A 48 8.87 -19.74 -12.59
C GLN A 48 10.08 -19.63 -13.54
N THR A 49 11.18 -20.32 -13.22
CA THR A 49 12.48 -20.10 -13.88
C THR A 49 13.14 -21.39 -14.35
N VAL A 50 12.69 -22.55 -13.88
CA VAL A 50 13.32 -23.86 -14.13
C VAL A 50 12.39 -24.77 -14.93
N ALA A 51 12.98 -25.57 -15.83
CA ALA A 51 12.26 -26.54 -16.63
C ALA A 51 11.69 -27.68 -15.74
N ILE A 52 10.57 -28.28 -16.16
CA ILE A 52 9.89 -29.32 -15.37
C ILE A 52 10.80 -30.55 -15.22
N GLU A 53 11.57 -30.85 -16.26
CA GLU A 53 12.55 -31.93 -16.33
C GLU A 53 13.61 -31.82 -15.23
N ASP A 54 14.15 -30.62 -15.07
CA ASP A 54 15.14 -30.33 -14.04
C ASP A 54 14.49 -30.43 -12.65
N ILE A 55 13.27 -29.91 -12.47
CA ILE A 55 12.54 -30.05 -11.22
C ILE A 55 12.36 -31.54 -10.85
N ILE A 56 11.91 -32.38 -11.78
CA ILE A 56 11.71 -33.82 -11.53
C ILE A 56 13.05 -34.51 -11.22
N TYR A 57 14.15 -34.10 -11.88
CA TYR A 57 15.48 -34.65 -11.61
C TYR A 57 15.93 -34.39 -10.16
N PHE A 58 15.72 -33.18 -9.63
CA PHE A 58 16.11 -32.83 -8.26
C PHE A 58 15.12 -33.35 -7.20
N PHE A 59 13.86 -33.55 -7.57
CA PHE A 59 12.79 -34.06 -6.71
C PHE A 59 12.23 -35.39 -7.25
N PRO A 60 12.98 -36.50 -7.18
CA PRO A 60 12.56 -37.74 -7.83
C PRO A 60 11.32 -38.41 -7.22
N ASN A 61 10.96 -38.08 -5.98
CA ASN A 61 9.74 -38.56 -5.33
C ASN A 61 8.55 -37.58 -5.46
N LEU A 62 8.61 -36.64 -6.41
CA LEU A 62 7.56 -35.65 -6.64
C LEU A 62 6.21 -36.32 -6.96
N GLN A 63 5.20 -36.03 -6.14
CA GLN A 63 3.81 -36.47 -6.36
C GLN A 63 2.89 -35.34 -6.77
N THR A 64 3.35 -34.09 -6.62
CA THR A 64 2.61 -32.91 -7.03
C THR A 64 3.57 -31.85 -7.57
N LEU A 65 3.34 -31.40 -8.80
CA LEU A 65 4.05 -30.28 -9.38
C LEU A 65 3.29 -28.98 -9.04
N TYR A 66 3.98 -28.06 -8.38
CA TYR A 66 3.45 -26.77 -7.98
C TYR A 66 3.89 -25.68 -8.96
N PHE A 67 2.92 -24.93 -9.47
CA PHE A 67 3.13 -23.72 -10.25
C PHE A 67 2.72 -22.49 -9.44
N ASN A 68 3.58 -21.49 -9.37
CA ASN A 68 3.25 -20.21 -8.72
C ASN A 68 2.56 -19.19 -9.65
N ALA A 69 2.57 -19.43 -10.96
CA ALA A 69 1.82 -18.64 -11.93
C ALA A 69 1.65 -19.44 -13.24
N LEU A 70 0.54 -19.23 -13.94
CA LEU A 70 0.27 -19.81 -15.26
C LEU A 70 0.86 -19.00 -16.43
N SER A 71 1.46 -17.85 -16.15
CA SER A 71 1.92 -16.87 -17.15
C SER A 71 3.08 -17.36 -18.02
N TYR A 72 3.81 -18.37 -17.57
CA TYR A 72 4.85 -19.06 -18.34
C TYR A 72 4.31 -20.43 -18.72
N CYS A 73 3.81 -20.57 -19.97
CA CYS A 73 3.31 -21.85 -20.47
C CYS A 73 4.26 -23.00 -20.10
N PRO A 74 3.81 -23.99 -19.31
CA PRO A 74 4.55 -25.23 -19.27
C PRO A 74 4.51 -25.82 -20.69
N ARG A 75 5.67 -25.99 -21.31
CA ARG A 75 5.75 -26.67 -22.61
C ARG A 75 5.29 -28.11 -22.41
N LYS A 76 4.63 -28.68 -23.43
CA LYS A 76 4.22 -30.08 -23.41
C LYS A 76 5.45 -30.93 -23.08
N PHE A 77 5.41 -31.59 -21.92
CA PHE A 77 6.41 -32.55 -21.52
C PHE A 77 6.10 -33.92 -22.12
N SER A 78 7.13 -34.68 -22.44
CA SER A 78 7.03 -35.95 -23.18
C SER A 78 6.72 -37.16 -22.32
N SER A 79 6.85 -37.08 -21.00
CA SER A 79 6.63 -38.23 -20.12
C SER A 79 5.23 -38.24 -19.53
N ASP A 80 4.63 -39.43 -19.54
CA ASP A 80 3.35 -39.73 -18.90
C ASP A 80 3.43 -39.60 -17.37
N ASP A 81 4.65 -39.53 -16.81
CA ASP A 81 4.97 -39.54 -15.37
C ASP A 81 4.69 -38.21 -14.66
N ILE A 82 4.15 -37.18 -15.33
CA ILE A 82 3.86 -35.93 -14.62
C ILE A 82 2.87 -36.23 -13.47
N PRO A 83 3.25 -35.88 -12.23
CA PRO A 83 2.37 -35.99 -11.07
C PRO A 83 1.14 -35.09 -11.16
N LEU A 84 0.32 -35.09 -10.10
CA LEU A 84 -0.76 -34.11 -9.96
C LEU A 84 -0.23 -32.68 -10.03
N ILE A 85 -1.06 -31.73 -10.47
CA ILE A 85 -0.66 -30.33 -10.62
C ILE A 85 -1.42 -29.47 -9.60
N GLU A 86 -0.69 -28.61 -8.89
CA GLU A 86 -1.26 -27.53 -8.09
C GLU A 86 -0.81 -26.19 -8.64
N VAL A 87 -1.75 -25.27 -8.81
CA VAL A 87 -1.49 -23.96 -9.37
C VAL A 87 -1.92 -22.92 -8.34
N ASN A 88 -0.96 -22.19 -7.82
CA ASN A 88 -1.21 -20.90 -7.21
C ASN A 88 -1.04 -19.85 -8.31
N ASN A 89 -1.89 -18.85 -8.34
CA ASN A 89 -1.72 -17.72 -9.23
C ASN A 89 -1.27 -16.53 -8.38
N SER A 90 0.03 -16.46 -8.11
CA SER A 90 0.66 -15.30 -7.47
C SER A 90 0.77 -14.20 -8.52
N LEU A 91 -0.19 -13.29 -8.50
CA LEU A 91 -0.27 -12.12 -9.37
C LEU A 91 1.02 -11.30 -9.42
N VAL A 92 1.88 -11.57 -10.40
CA VAL A 92 2.84 -10.61 -10.95
C VAL A 92 3.00 -10.90 -12.44
N THR A 93 1.99 -10.59 -13.25
CA THR A 93 2.26 -10.13 -14.63
C THR A 93 1.01 -9.45 -15.17
N SER A 94 1.06 -8.11 -15.18
CA SER A 94 0.46 -7.20 -16.15
C SER A 94 -1.04 -7.32 -16.47
N ARG A 95 -1.75 -6.21 -16.22
CA ARG A 95 -2.89 -5.53 -16.92
C ARG A 95 -3.45 -6.01 -18.28
N LYS A 96 -3.06 -7.15 -18.82
CA LYS A 96 -3.58 -7.71 -20.06
C LYS A 96 -4.42 -8.93 -19.72
N ASP A 97 -5.47 -9.13 -20.51
CA ASP A 97 -6.26 -10.36 -20.56
C ASP A 97 -5.41 -11.63 -20.38
N PRO A 98 -6.02 -12.76 -19.96
CA PRO A 98 -5.42 -14.07 -20.15
C PRO A 98 -4.60 -14.07 -21.42
N SER A 99 -3.27 -14.11 -21.30
CA SER A 99 -2.47 -14.13 -22.51
C SER A 99 -2.98 -15.31 -23.34
N SER A 100 -3.15 -15.16 -24.65
CA SER A 100 -3.65 -16.24 -25.52
C SER A 100 -2.93 -17.59 -25.28
N LYS A 101 -1.71 -17.52 -24.77
CA LYS A 101 -0.86 -18.62 -24.26
C LYS A 101 -1.46 -19.40 -23.07
N MET A 102 -2.09 -18.73 -22.11
CA MET A 102 -2.72 -19.39 -20.96
C MET A 102 -3.99 -20.16 -21.36
N GLU A 103 -4.91 -19.53 -22.11
CA GLU A 103 -6.10 -20.24 -22.63
C GLU A 103 -5.68 -21.44 -23.49
N ASN A 104 -4.56 -21.32 -24.24
CA ASN A 104 -3.99 -22.44 -24.98
C ASN A 104 -3.54 -23.60 -24.10
N THR A 105 -3.10 -23.36 -22.87
CA THR A 105 -2.67 -24.40 -21.92
C THR A 105 -3.89 -25.09 -21.29
N LEU A 106 -4.89 -24.29 -20.89
CA LEU A 106 -6.12 -24.75 -20.25
C LEU A 106 -7.00 -25.63 -21.17
N LYS A 107 -6.80 -25.57 -22.50
CA LYS A 107 -7.50 -26.42 -23.48
C LYS A 107 -6.72 -27.66 -23.93
N THR A 108 -5.49 -27.86 -23.44
CA THR A 108 -4.69 -29.03 -23.83
C THR A 108 -5.24 -30.32 -23.21
N LYS A 109 -4.86 -31.48 -23.73
CA LYS A 109 -5.23 -32.78 -23.13
C LYS A 109 -4.29 -33.22 -22.00
N TRP A 110 -3.11 -32.62 -21.87
CA TRP A 110 -2.09 -33.10 -20.94
C TRP A 110 -2.16 -32.38 -19.58
N PHE A 111 -2.60 -31.12 -19.57
CA PHE A 111 -2.60 -30.29 -18.37
C PHE A 111 -3.89 -30.41 -17.53
N PRO A 112 -5.10 -30.10 -18.04
CA PRO A 112 -6.33 -30.10 -17.24
C PRO A 112 -6.63 -31.41 -16.49
N PRO A 113 -6.44 -32.61 -17.08
CA PRO A 113 -6.69 -33.85 -16.34
C PRO A 113 -5.81 -34.02 -15.10
N LYS A 114 -4.63 -33.39 -15.06
CA LYS A 114 -3.67 -33.52 -13.96
C LYS A 114 -3.86 -32.47 -12.86
N VAL A 115 -4.60 -31.38 -13.13
CA VAL A 115 -4.82 -30.31 -12.15
C VAL A 115 -5.68 -30.80 -11.00
N ARG A 116 -5.14 -30.75 -9.78
CA ARG A 116 -5.86 -31.07 -8.53
C ARG A 116 -6.34 -29.82 -7.81
N LYS A 117 -5.54 -28.76 -7.76
CA LYS A 117 -5.91 -27.49 -7.13
C LYS A 117 -5.52 -26.30 -7.99
N ILE A 118 -6.35 -25.28 -8.02
CA ILE A 118 -6.10 -24.09 -8.83
C ILE A 118 -6.61 -22.81 -8.15
N ARG A 119 -5.80 -21.76 -8.17
CA ARG A 119 -6.23 -20.38 -7.86
C ARG A 119 -6.44 -19.62 -9.16
N LEU A 120 -7.61 -19.02 -9.32
CA LEU A 120 -8.08 -18.38 -10.53
C LEU A 120 -8.50 -16.93 -10.24
N SER A 121 -8.10 -16.01 -11.10
CA SER A 121 -8.72 -14.69 -11.23
C SER A 121 -9.96 -14.76 -12.12
N SER A 122 -10.77 -13.70 -12.12
CA SER A 122 -12.09 -13.66 -12.75
C SER A 122 -12.11 -14.14 -14.21
N ASN A 123 -11.18 -13.68 -15.05
CA ASN A 123 -11.12 -14.09 -16.46
C ASN A 123 -10.71 -15.56 -16.64
N GLU A 124 -9.95 -16.11 -15.70
CA GLU A 124 -9.47 -17.50 -15.74
C GLU A 124 -10.59 -18.47 -15.36
N VAL A 125 -11.51 -18.07 -14.46
CA VAL A 125 -12.71 -18.85 -14.12
C VAL A 125 -13.53 -19.14 -15.37
N LEU A 126 -13.75 -18.14 -16.23
CA LEU A 126 -14.48 -18.29 -17.48
C LEU A 126 -13.78 -19.25 -18.46
N ALA A 127 -12.46 -19.17 -18.55
CA ALA A 127 -11.66 -20.05 -19.40
C ALA A 127 -11.71 -21.51 -18.91
N VAL A 128 -11.59 -21.74 -17.59
CA VAL A 128 -11.71 -23.09 -17.01
C VAL A 128 -13.12 -23.63 -17.19
N GLY A 129 -14.16 -22.83 -16.95
CA GLY A 129 -15.55 -23.25 -17.16
C GLY A 129 -15.88 -23.64 -18.61
N LYS A 130 -15.20 -23.03 -19.60
CA LYS A 130 -15.33 -23.39 -21.02
C LYS A 130 -14.79 -24.79 -21.35
N TYR A 131 -13.80 -25.27 -20.61
CA TYR A 131 -13.10 -26.54 -20.83
C TYR A 131 -13.23 -27.49 -19.61
N GLY A 132 -14.28 -27.30 -18.80
CA GLY A 132 -14.46 -27.99 -17.52
C GLY A 132 -14.50 -29.51 -17.65
N GLU A 133 -14.94 -30.03 -18.79
CA GLU A 133 -14.97 -31.45 -19.12
C GLU A 133 -13.60 -32.11 -19.20
N LEU A 134 -12.52 -31.32 -19.37
CA LEU A 134 -11.15 -31.82 -19.41
C LEU A 134 -10.56 -32.01 -18.01
N TYR A 135 -11.22 -31.51 -16.96
CA TYR A 135 -10.71 -31.56 -15.59
C TYR A 135 -11.18 -32.83 -14.85
N GLU A 136 -10.35 -33.86 -14.90
CA GLU A 136 -10.66 -35.16 -14.27
C GLU A 136 -10.32 -35.20 -12.77
N ASN A 137 -9.33 -34.42 -12.32
CA ASN A 137 -8.80 -34.48 -10.95
C ASN A 137 -8.97 -33.17 -10.14
N LEU A 138 -9.65 -32.15 -10.67
CA LEU A 138 -9.76 -30.84 -10.03
C LEU A 138 -10.66 -30.92 -8.80
N LYS A 139 -10.08 -30.86 -7.60
CA LYS A 139 -10.80 -31.00 -6.33
C LYS A 139 -11.03 -29.68 -5.60
N ASP A 140 -10.06 -28.77 -5.63
CA ASP A 140 -10.12 -27.50 -4.88
C ASP A 140 -9.86 -26.31 -5.83
N ALA A 141 -10.75 -25.34 -5.84
CA ALA A 141 -10.56 -24.11 -6.59
C ALA A 141 -10.69 -22.88 -5.69
N PHE A 142 -9.74 -21.97 -5.79
CA PHE A 142 -9.81 -20.64 -5.18
C PHE A 142 -10.11 -19.59 -6.25
N LEU A 143 -11.23 -18.88 -6.15
CA LEU A 143 -11.63 -17.82 -7.05
C LEU A 143 -11.32 -16.47 -6.39
N ASP A 144 -10.46 -15.68 -7.00
CA ASP A 144 -9.99 -14.39 -6.50
C ASP A 144 -10.56 -13.24 -7.34
N PHE A 145 -11.66 -12.65 -6.88
CA PHE A 145 -12.28 -11.48 -7.50
C PHE A 145 -11.78 -10.15 -6.91
N SER A 146 -10.73 -10.17 -6.07
CA SER A 146 -10.25 -8.95 -5.38
C SER A 146 -9.48 -7.97 -6.25
N LYS A 147 -9.02 -8.39 -7.44
CA LYS A 147 -8.12 -7.60 -8.30
C LYS A 147 -8.73 -7.21 -9.65
N THR A 148 -10.04 -7.34 -9.82
CA THR A 148 -10.72 -7.02 -11.08
C THR A 148 -10.96 -5.52 -11.22
N PHE A 149 -10.01 -4.83 -11.85
CA PHE A 149 -10.08 -3.38 -12.10
C PHE A 149 -11.06 -2.98 -13.22
N TYR A 150 -11.54 -3.92 -14.06
CA TYR A 150 -12.35 -3.57 -15.25
C TYR A 150 -13.48 -4.55 -15.61
N VAL A 151 -13.47 -5.76 -15.05
CA VAL A 151 -14.41 -6.84 -15.40
C VAL A 151 -14.94 -7.38 -14.07
N GLY A 152 -15.89 -6.69 -13.43
CA GLY A 152 -16.48 -7.18 -12.18
C GLY A 152 -17.08 -8.58 -12.34
N PHE A 153 -17.37 -9.25 -11.23
CA PHE A 153 -18.18 -10.47 -11.21
C PHE A 153 -19.49 -10.30 -12.00
N GLU A 154 -20.05 -9.07 -12.00
CA GLU A 154 -21.17 -8.67 -12.85
C GLU A 154 -20.88 -8.90 -14.33
N SER A 155 -19.68 -8.67 -14.87
CA SER A 155 -19.37 -9.01 -16.27
C SER A 155 -19.12 -10.50 -16.51
N CYS A 156 -18.77 -11.28 -15.49
CA CYS A 156 -18.77 -12.75 -15.58
C CYS A 156 -20.19 -13.34 -15.64
N LEU A 157 -21.20 -12.61 -15.15
CA LEU A 157 -22.61 -13.04 -15.12
C LEU A 157 -23.50 -12.34 -16.15
N LYS A 158 -23.32 -11.03 -16.33
CA LYS A 158 -23.86 -10.17 -17.39
C LYS A 158 -22.75 -9.96 -18.42
N GLY A 159 -22.45 -11.01 -19.19
CA GLY A 159 -21.72 -10.82 -20.44
C GLY A 159 -22.41 -9.71 -21.24
N MET A 160 -21.61 -8.82 -21.82
CA MET A 160 -22.08 -7.82 -22.79
C MET A 160 -23.05 -8.47 -23.78
N GLU A 161 -24.34 -8.17 -23.64
CA GLU A 161 -25.46 -8.44 -24.56
C GLU A 161 -25.69 -9.88 -25.09
N ASP A 162 -24.82 -10.85 -24.81
CA ASP A 162 -24.91 -12.24 -25.30
C ASP A 162 -25.07 -13.25 -24.15
N ASP A 163 -26.18 -14.00 -24.15
CA ASP A 163 -26.60 -15.10 -23.24
C ASP A 163 -25.57 -16.26 -23.02
N LYS A 164 -24.36 -16.18 -23.57
CA LYS A 164 -23.37 -17.28 -23.58
C LYS A 164 -22.35 -17.26 -22.43
N GLU A 165 -22.15 -16.13 -21.74
CA GLU A 165 -21.12 -15.97 -20.69
C GLU A 165 -21.61 -16.40 -19.30
N SER A 166 -22.85 -16.07 -18.92
CA SER A 166 -23.49 -16.56 -17.68
C SER A 166 -23.51 -18.11 -17.60
N LEU A 167 -23.55 -18.75 -18.77
CA LEU A 167 -23.45 -20.20 -18.94
C LEU A 167 -22.06 -20.75 -18.55
N LYS A 168 -20.99 -19.94 -18.62
CA LYS A 168 -19.61 -20.39 -18.35
C LYS A 168 -19.28 -20.52 -16.87
N LEU A 169 -19.76 -19.60 -16.02
CA LEU A 169 -19.58 -19.71 -14.58
C LEU A 169 -20.38 -20.89 -14.01
N LYS A 170 -21.61 -21.11 -14.50
CA LYS A 170 -22.39 -22.32 -14.19
C LYS A 170 -21.64 -23.60 -14.59
N LYS A 171 -21.09 -23.64 -15.82
CA LYS A 171 -20.28 -24.77 -16.28
C LYS A 171 -19.04 -25.04 -15.41
N PHE A 172 -18.42 -23.99 -14.85
CA PHE A 172 -17.33 -24.17 -13.90
C PHE A 172 -17.79 -24.93 -12.65
N PHE A 173 -18.92 -24.54 -12.07
CA PHE A 173 -19.51 -25.24 -10.91
C PHE A 173 -20.08 -26.64 -11.25
N ASP A 174 -20.24 -26.95 -12.53
CA ASP A 174 -20.66 -28.27 -13.03
C ASP A 174 -19.49 -29.25 -13.23
N ILE A 175 -18.25 -28.84 -12.99
CA ILE A 175 -17.07 -29.74 -13.09
C ILE A 175 -17.24 -30.90 -12.10
N LYS A 176 -17.35 -32.12 -12.64
CA LYS A 176 -17.70 -33.34 -11.88
C LYS A 176 -16.70 -33.70 -10.78
N SER A 177 -15.43 -33.36 -10.96
CA SER A 177 -14.34 -33.70 -10.03
C SER A 177 -14.23 -32.73 -8.84
N LEU A 178 -14.91 -31.59 -8.92
CA LEU A 178 -14.82 -30.50 -7.95
C LEU A 178 -15.43 -30.91 -6.60
N GLN A 179 -14.70 -30.63 -5.52
CA GLN A 179 -15.11 -30.98 -4.15
C GLN A 179 -15.17 -29.75 -3.24
N LYS A 180 -14.40 -28.71 -3.55
CA LYS A 180 -14.36 -27.47 -2.78
C LYS A 180 -14.16 -26.26 -3.68
N VAL A 181 -14.90 -25.20 -3.41
CA VAL A 181 -14.65 -23.87 -3.98
C VAL A 181 -14.54 -22.85 -2.87
N THR A 182 -13.44 -22.09 -2.87
CA THR A 182 -13.29 -20.89 -2.05
C THR A 182 -13.41 -19.67 -2.95
N ALA A 183 -14.37 -18.79 -2.72
CA ALA A 183 -14.52 -17.57 -3.51
C ALA A 183 -14.31 -16.33 -2.64
N LEU A 184 -13.36 -15.49 -3.02
CA LEU A 184 -13.13 -14.17 -2.44
C LEU A 184 -13.86 -13.14 -3.30
N ILE A 185 -14.96 -12.59 -2.77
CA ILE A 185 -15.90 -11.76 -3.53
C ILE A 185 -16.20 -10.44 -2.81
N SER A 186 -16.38 -9.36 -3.57
CA SER A 186 -16.79 -8.09 -2.97
C SER A 186 -18.25 -8.15 -2.52
N ILE A 187 -18.62 -7.35 -1.53
CA ILE A 187 -20.01 -7.26 -1.07
C ILE A 187 -20.99 -6.85 -2.17
N GLU A 188 -20.55 -6.03 -3.14
CA GLU A 188 -21.39 -5.58 -4.26
C GLU A 188 -21.75 -6.72 -5.21
N GLU A 189 -20.84 -7.67 -5.39
CA GLU A 189 -20.95 -8.81 -6.29
C GLU A 189 -21.63 -10.02 -5.64
N LEU A 190 -21.90 -9.95 -4.34
CA LEU A 190 -22.48 -11.07 -3.59
C LEU A 190 -23.88 -11.45 -4.12
N ASN A 191 -24.70 -10.52 -4.62
CA ASN A 191 -26.05 -10.82 -5.10
C ASN A 191 -26.05 -11.78 -6.27
N ASP A 192 -25.13 -11.49 -7.16
CA ASP A 192 -24.88 -12.21 -8.38
C ASP A 192 -24.42 -13.64 -8.04
N LEU A 193 -23.60 -13.81 -6.99
CA LEU A 193 -23.15 -15.12 -6.53
C LEU A 193 -24.28 -15.91 -5.83
N LEU A 194 -25.10 -15.21 -5.04
CA LEU A 194 -26.25 -15.82 -4.35
C LEU A 194 -27.36 -16.26 -5.32
N SER A 195 -27.32 -15.84 -6.59
CA SER A 195 -28.23 -16.36 -7.63
C SER A 195 -27.95 -17.82 -8.03
N ILE A 196 -26.83 -18.39 -7.58
CA ILE A 196 -26.43 -19.77 -7.86
C ILE A 196 -27.15 -20.73 -6.91
N ASP A 197 -27.74 -21.79 -7.46
CA ASP A 197 -28.33 -22.87 -6.68
C ASP A 197 -27.26 -23.79 -6.08
N PHE A 198 -26.63 -23.33 -4.99
CA PHE A 198 -25.65 -24.12 -4.23
C PHE A 198 -26.24 -25.42 -3.66
N SER A 199 -27.55 -25.43 -3.37
CA SER A 199 -28.25 -26.59 -2.80
C SER A 199 -28.29 -27.77 -3.78
N SER A 200 -28.28 -27.50 -5.08
CA SER A 200 -28.15 -28.53 -6.13
C SER A 200 -26.78 -29.23 -6.15
N LYS A 201 -25.77 -28.68 -5.45
CA LYS A 201 -24.35 -29.12 -5.49
C LYS A 201 -23.87 -29.67 -4.15
N LYS A 202 -24.62 -30.61 -3.57
CA LYS A 202 -24.38 -31.15 -2.21
C LYS A 202 -22.98 -31.75 -1.99
N ASP A 203 -22.36 -32.28 -3.05
CA ASP A 203 -21.03 -32.89 -2.99
C ASP A 203 -19.87 -31.87 -3.04
N VAL A 204 -20.18 -30.59 -3.24
CA VAL A 204 -19.20 -29.50 -3.30
C VAL A 204 -19.36 -28.62 -2.07
N LYS A 205 -18.26 -28.44 -1.32
CA LYS A 205 -18.18 -27.48 -0.22
C LYS A 205 -17.81 -26.09 -0.73
N PHE A 206 -18.63 -25.10 -0.46
CA PHE A 206 -18.37 -23.71 -0.79
C PHE A 206 -17.89 -22.93 0.44
N VAL A 207 -16.87 -22.10 0.25
CA VAL A 207 -16.35 -21.17 1.25
C VAL A 207 -16.37 -19.78 0.62
N ILE A 208 -17.29 -18.92 1.06
CA ILE A 208 -17.45 -17.58 0.52
C ILE A 208 -16.81 -16.59 1.48
N VAL A 209 -15.78 -15.90 1.02
CA VAL A 209 -15.10 -14.83 1.77
C VAL A 209 -15.54 -13.50 1.19
N ILE A 210 -16.28 -12.74 2.00
CA ILE A 210 -16.83 -11.45 1.60
C ILE A 210 -15.87 -10.35 2.04
N PHE A 211 -15.37 -9.57 1.10
CA PHE A 211 -14.56 -8.39 1.39
C PHE A 211 -15.29 -7.11 1.03
N PHE A 212 -14.86 -6.02 1.64
CA PHE A 212 -15.42 -4.70 1.39
C PHE A 212 -14.60 -3.98 0.32
N TYR A 213 -15.21 -3.70 -0.82
CA TYR A 213 -14.67 -2.88 -1.90
C TYR A 213 -15.85 -2.23 -2.61
N ILE A 214 -15.77 -0.91 -2.83
CA ILE A 214 -16.78 -0.17 -3.59
C ILE A 214 -16.14 0.30 -4.87
N ASN A 215 -16.63 -0.23 -6.00
CA ASN A 215 -16.46 0.46 -7.26
C ASN A 215 -17.46 1.62 -7.29
N VAL A 216 -17.01 2.78 -7.76
CA VAL A 216 -17.69 4.09 -7.69
C VAL A 216 -19.06 4.14 -8.43
N THR A 217 -19.59 3.02 -8.92
CA THR A 217 -20.67 2.97 -9.89
C THR A 217 -21.69 1.87 -9.55
N ARG A 218 -22.86 2.23 -9.00
CA ARG A 218 -24.14 2.26 -9.76
C ARG A 218 -25.44 2.24 -8.95
N ASN A 219 -25.49 1.86 -7.68
CA ASN A 219 -26.79 1.69 -7.00
C ASN A 219 -26.95 2.53 -5.72
N ASP A 220 -28.14 3.09 -5.52
CA ASP A 220 -28.54 3.87 -4.35
C ASP A 220 -28.80 3.00 -3.10
N THR A 221 -28.66 1.68 -3.22
CA THR A 221 -28.86 0.71 -2.14
C THR A 221 -27.60 0.57 -1.27
N ASN A 222 -27.77 0.54 0.05
CA ASN A 222 -26.68 0.25 0.97
C ASN A 222 -26.15 -1.18 0.72
N PRO A 223 -24.88 -1.36 0.33
CA PRO A 223 -24.34 -2.68 0.04
C PRO A 223 -24.45 -3.65 1.22
N LEU A 224 -24.51 -3.16 2.46
CA LEU A 224 -24.69 -4.00 3.66
C LEU A 224 -26.06 -4.69 3.73
N ASP A 225 -27.09 -4.16 3.06
CA ASP A 225 -28.43 -4.78 3.09
C ASP A 225 -28.45 -6.17 2.46
N ILE A 226 -27.51 -6.46 1.56
CA ILE A 226 -27.40 -7.77 0.95
C ILE A 226 -27.02 -8.88 1.94
N LEU A 227 -26.30 -8.54 3.01
CA LEU A 227 -25.90 -9.52 4.01
C LEU A 227 -27.11 -10.09 4.74
N LYS A 228 -28.23 -9.34 4.78
CA LYS A 228 -29.50 -9.77 5.37
C LYS A 228 -30.21 -10.83 4.52
N THR A 229 -29.85 -10.99 3.25
CA THR A 229 -30.45 -12.02 2.36
C THR A 229 -29.71 -13.35 2.46
N ILE A 230 -28.53 -13.39 3.10
CA ILE A 230 -27.79 -14.62 3.33
C ILE A 230 -28.63 -15.50 4.27
N THR A 231 -29.05 -16.64 3.74
CA THR A 231 -29.72 -17.70 4.50
C THR A 231 -28.77 -18.87 4.69
N HIS A 232 -29.03 -19.72 5.68
CA HIS A 232 -28.22 -20.90 5.90
C HIS A 232 -28.36 -21.88 4.73
N ILE A 233 -27.23 -22.32 4.18
CA ILE A 233 -27.14 -23.33 3.13
C ILE A 233 -26.10 -24.36 3.59
N ASP A 234 -26.49 -25.63 3.72
CA ASP A 234 -25.70 -26.68 4.38
C ASP A 234 -24.27 -26.83 3.85
N ASN A 235 -24.07 -26.65 2.54
CA ASN A 235 -22.77 -26.81 1.88
C ASN A 235 -22.01 -25.49 1.68
N VAL A 236 -22.43 -24.39 2.30
CA VAL A 236 -21.82 -23.07 2.15
C VAL A 236 -21.39 -22.49 3.51
N ASP A 237 -20.10 -22.22 3.67
CA ASP A 237 -19.56 -21.46 4.79
C ASP A 237 -19.31 -19.99 4.37
N PHE A 238 -19.86 -19.03 5.12
CA PHE A 238 -19.60 -17.60 4.89
C PHE A 238 -18.58 -17.04 5.89
N TYR A 239 -17.65 -16.24 5.37
CA TYR A 239 -16.65 -15.50 6.13
C TYR A 239 -16.62 -14.04 5.68
N VAL A 240 -16.18 -13.14 6.56
CA VAL A 240 -16.05 -11.70 6.27
C VAL A 240 -14.65 -11.19 6.57
N GLN A 241 -14.18 -10.21 5.78
CA GLN A 241 -12.90 -9.50 6.00
C GLN A 241 -13.07 -8.09 6.59
N PHE A 242 -14.29 -7.75 7.02
CA PHE A 242 -14.62 -6.50 7.69
C PHE A 242 -15.66 -6.77 8.78
N LEU A 243 -15.72 -5.86 9.75
CA LEU A 243 -16.65 -5.90 10.87
C LEU A 243 -17.67 -4.76 10.74
N ALA A 244 -18.93 -5.13 10.69
CA ALA A 244 -20.10 -4.26 10.69
C ALA A 244 -21.21 -4.89 11.52
N LYS A 245 -22.20 -4.09 11.95
CA LYS A 245 -23.36 -4.60 12.71
C LYS A 245 -24.05 -5.77 12.00
N GLU A 246 -24.14 -5.71 10.67
CA GLU A 246 -24.74 -6.72 9.80
C GLU A 246 -23.93 -8.02 9.72
N THR A 247 -22.66 -7.99 10.11
CA THR A 247 -21.76 -9.16 10.11
C THR A 247 -21.60 -9.82 11.48
N ILE A 248 -22.28 -9.31 12.50
CA ILE A 248 -22.26 -9.91 13.84
C ILE A 248 -22.78 -11.36 13.74
N GLY A 249 -21.98 -12.32 14.22
CA GLY A 249 -22.26 -13.75 14.12
C GLY A 249 -21.65 -14.43 12.89
N MET A 250 -21.13 -13.68 11.91
CA MET A 250 -20.34 -14.24 10.81
C MET A 250 -18.89 -14.47 11.26
N LYS A 251 -18.22 -15.46 10.66
CA LYS A 251 -16.81 -15.75 10.97
C LYS A 251 -15.91 -14.71 10.30
N TYR A 252 -15.15 -13.98 11.10
CA TYR A 252 -14.14 -13.04 10.60
C TYR A 252 -12.86 -13.78 10.18
N ILE A 253 -12.28 -13.38 9.06
CA ILE A 253 -10.90 -13.71 8.69
C ILE A 253 -10.12 -12.45 8.29
N PRO A 254 -8.83 -12.34 8.64
CA PRO A 254 -8.03 -11.20 8.24
C PRO A 254 -7.88 -11.07 6.73
N ASP A 255 -7.62 -9.85 6.27
CA ASP A 255 -7.27 -9.60 4.88
C ASP A 255 -5.94 -10.31 4.55
N PHE A 256 -5.97 -11.20 3.55
CA PHE A 256 -4.82 -11.97 3.07
C PHE A 256 -4.43 -11.59 1.63
N CYS A 257 -4.99 -10.51 1.07
CA CYS A 257 -4.73 -10.06 -0.30
C CYS A 257 -3.32 -9.52 -0.49
N THR A 258 -2.60 -10.10 -1.45
CA THR A 258 -1.14 -10.06 -1.65
C THR A 258 -0.57 -8.77 -2.27
N THR A 259 -1.06 -7.58 -1.89
CA THR A 259 -0.44 -6.33 -2.36
C THR A 259 0.79 -5.99 -1.51
N GLU A 260 1.81 -5.37 -2.12
CA GLU A 260 3.02 -4.89 -1.40
C GLU A 260 2.68 -3.95 -0.24
N GLU A 261 1.48 -3.36 -0.24
CA GLU A 261 0.90 -2.59 0.86
C GLU A 261 0.81 -3.38 2.19
N GLN A 262 0.89 -4.72 2.15
CA GLN A 262 0.94 -5.56 3.34
C GLN A 262 2.14 -5.26 4.26
N PHE A 263 3.20 -4.63 3.76
CA PHE A 263 4.35 -4.25 4.59
C PHE A 263 4.26 -2.81 5.13
N ASN A 264 3.18 -2.08 4.81
CA ASN A 264 2.90 -0.79 5.43
C ASN A 264 2.16 -0.99 6.76
N ASP A 265 2.56 -0.24 7.79
CA ASP A 265 1.95 -0.24 9.12
C ASP A 265 0.43 -0.04 9.11
N PHE A 266 -0.10 0.70 8.13
CA PHE A 266 -1.53 0.94 7.97
C PHE A 266 -2.23 -0.03 7.00
N GLY A 267 -1.49 -0.99 6.42
CA GLY A 267 -2.02 -1.97 5.47
C GLY A 267 -2.65 -3.19 6.11
N ARG A 268 -2.18 -3.62 7.29
CA ARG A 268 -2.67 -4.82 8.02
C ARG A 268 -3.56 -4.47 9.21
N LEU A 269 -4.72 -3.91 8.93
CA LEU A 269 -5.67 -3.49 9.96
C LEU A 269 -7.00 -4.23 9.82
N VAL A 270 -7.62 -4.55 10.96
CA VAL A 270 -9.00 -5.02 11.00
C VAL A 270 -9.90 -3.90 10.49
N LYS A 271 -10.62 -4.15 9.41
CA LYS A 271 -11.55 -3.22 8.77
C LYS A 271 -12.85 -3.16 9.60
N VAL A 272 -13.20 -1.97 10.09
CA VAL A 272 -14.34 -1.75 11.00
C VAL A 272 -15.25 -0.66 10.43
N MET A 273 -16.56 -0.92 10.39
CA MET A 273 -17.58 0.08 10.06
C MET A 273 -17.94 0.92 11.30
N PRO A 274 -18.32 2.20 11.13
CA PRO A 274 -18.71 3.07 12.24
C PRO A 274 -19.89 2.56 13.10
N ASN A 275 -20.74 1.69 12.55
CA ASN A 275 -21.93 1.17 13.22
C ASN A 275 -21.68 0.06 14.25
N MET A 276 -20.42 -0.14 14.67
CA MET A 276 -20.00 -1.19 15.62
C MET A 276 -19.98 -0.73 17.09
N ASN A 277 -20.59 0.40 17.42
CA ASN A 277 -20.73 0.88 18.81
C ASN A 277 -21.33 -0.19 19.72
N GLY A 278 -20.72 -0.42 20.89
CA GLY A 278 -21.13 -1.43 21.88
C GLY A 278 -20.72 -2.87 21.53
N HIS A 279 -19.91 -3.05 20.48
CA HIS A 279 -19.39 -4.34 20.04
C HIS A 279 -17.85 -4.37 19.97
N GLU A 280 -17.19 -3.55 20.78
CA GLU A 280 -15.73 -3.39 20.82
C GLU A 280 -15.00 -4.68 21.16
N GLU A 281 -15.60 -5.56 21.97
CA GLU A 281 -15.03 -6.89 22.29
C GLU A 281 -14.85 -7.76 21.03
N ILE A 282 -15.76 -7.67 20.06
CA ILE A 282 -15.64 -8.40 18.78
C ILE A 282 -14.44 -7.87 17.98
N ILE A 283 -14.26 -6.55 17.98
CA ILE A 283 -13.14 -5.88 17.31
C ILE A 283 -11.82 -6.27 17.99
N GLU A 284 -11.75 -6.20 19.31
CA GLU A 284 -10.58 -6.58 20.10
C GLU A 284 -10.19 -8.04 19.87
N ASN A 285 -11.18 -8.95 19.86
CA ASN A 285 -10.95 -10.36 19.56
C ASN A 285 -10.47 -10.60 18.13
N ALA A 286 -10.98 -9.84 17.15
CA ALA A 286 -10.51 -9.92 15.78
C ALA A 286 -9.04 -9.49 15.66
N VAL A 287 -8.64 -8.41 16.34
CA VAL A 287 -7.24 -7.96 16.38
C VAL A 287 -6.38 -9.02 17.07
N LYS A 288 -6.75 -9.44 18.29
CA LYS A 288 -6.01 -10.41 19.11
C LYS A 288 -5.77 -11.76 18.41
N ASN A 289 -6.75 -12.25 17.66
CA ASN A 289 -6.67 -13.55 16.99
C ASN A 289 -6.12 -13.46 15.55
N SER A 290 -5.57 -12.31 15.16
CA SER A 290 -5.03 -12.07 13.82
C SER A 290 -3.56 -11.62 13.87
N PHE A 291 -2.95 -11.47 12.69
CA PHE A 291 -1.65 -10.80 12.53
C PHE A 291 -1.78 -9.27 12.37
N CYS A 292 -2.97 -8.71 12.58
CA CYS A 292 -3.20 -7.26 12.50
C CYS A 292 -2.76 -6.58 13.79
N SER A 293 -2.12 -5.41 13.68
CA SER A 293 -1.65 -4.61 14.82
C SER A 293 -2.68 -3.57 15.30
N GLY A 294 -3.85 -3.53 14.67
CA GLY A 294 -4.92 -2.60 15.05
C GLY A 294 -6.04 -2.52 14.03
N ILE A 295 -6.70 -1.36 13.97
CA ILE A 295 -8.00 -1.20 13.32
C ILE A 295 -8.01 -0.06 12.30
N LYS A 296 -8.82 -0.23 11.25
CA LYS A 296 -9.21 0.82 10.31
C LYS A 296 -10.70 1.04 10.42
N VAL A 297 -11.11 2.13 11.06
CA VAL A 297 -12.50 2.59 11.06
C VAL A 297 -12.71 3.42 9.81
N PHE A 298 -13.58 2.96 8.91
CA PHE A 298 -13.81 3.66 7.65
C PHE A 298 -15.26 3.66 7.25
N GLN A 299 -15.70 4.78 6.69
CA GLN A 299 -16.92 4.82 5.90
C GLN A 299 -16.54 4.82 4.41
N PRO A 300 -17.08 3.91 3.62
CA PRO A 300 -16.93 3.96 2.17
C PRO A 300 -17.57 5.26 1.63
N PRO A 301 -16.90 5.99 0.71
CA PRO A 301 -17.49 7.18 0.12
C PRO A 301 -18.76 6.79 -0.64
N LYS A 302 -19.88 7.46 -0.38
CA LYS A 302 -21.08 7.27 -1.21
C LYS A 302 -20.88 8.06 -2.50
N ARG A 303 -20.68 7.36 -3.62
CA ARG A 303 -20.80 7.83 -5.02
C ARG A 303 -20.00 9.10 -5.35
N GLN A 304 -18.95 8.97 -6.15
CA GLN A 304 -18.43 10.13 -6.88
C GLN A 304 -19.37 10.42 -8.05
N ILE A 305 -19.92 11.62 -8.12
CA ILE A 305 -20.78 12.02 -9.23
C ILE A 305 -19.87 12.52 -10.34
N TRP A 306 -19.94 11.88 -11.51
CA TRP A 306 -19.34 12.41 -12.73
C TRP A 306 -20.25 13.51 -13.27
N ASP A 307 -19.82 14.77 -13.19
CA ASP A 307 -20.59 15.94 -13.64
C ASP A 307 -20.26 16.36 -15.10
N GLY A 308 -19.45 15.57 -15.80
CA GLY A 308 -18.94 15.90 -17.13
C GLY A 308 -17.60 16.62 -17.13
N ASN A 309 -17.13 17.15 -15.99
CA ASN A 309 -15.83 17.81 -15.81
C ASN A 309 -14.90 17.06 -14.84
N GLY A 310 -15.43 16.05 -14.14
CA GLY A 310 -14.66 15.12 -13.32
C GLY A 310 -15.55 14.37 -12.34
N TYR A 311 -14.95 13.48 -11.56
CA TYR A 311 -15.57 12.93 -10.37
C TYR A 311 -15.52 13.99 -9.27
N GLN A 312 -16.67 14.50 -8.83
CA GLN A 312 -16.75 15.31 -7.62
C GLN A 312 -17.25 14.46 -6.45
N ASP A 313 -16.55 14.52 -5.34
CA ASP A 313 -17.07 14.09 -4.04
C ASP A 313 -18.10 15.13 -3.60
N ASP A 314 -19.31 14.74 -3.17
CA ASP A 314 -20.17 15.66 -2.43
C ASP A 314 -19.59 15.79 -1.00
N PRO A 315 -18.99 16.94 -0.65
CA PRO A 315 -18.19 17.07 0.56
C PRO A 315 -19.03 17.14 1.85
N ASN A 316 -20.36 17.20 1.74
CA ASN A 316 -21.24 17.56 2.86
C ASN A 316 -22.24 16.46 3.28
N LYS A 317 -22.20 15.24 2.71
CA LYS A 317 -23.30 14.28 2.88
C LYS A 317 -22.92 12.91 3.47
N TYR A 318 -21.65 12.66 3.81
CA TYR A 318 -21.15 11.28 3.89
C TYR A 318 -20.42 10.84 5.15
N TYR A 319 -20.32 11.69 6.17
CA TYR A 319 -19.73 11.26 7.43
C TYR A 319 -20.75 10.50 8.27
N VAL A 320 -20.41 9.29 8.70
CA VAL A 320 -21.17 8.54 9.70
C VAL A 320 -20.49 8.75 11.05
N ASP A 321 -21.32 8.97 12.07
CA ASP A 321 -20.86 9.16 13.43
C ASP A 321 -20.17 7.89 13.96
N VAL A 322 -18.96 8.07 14.48
CA VAL A 322 -18.21 7.04 15.18
C VAL A 322 -18.37 7.30 16.68
N ASN A 323 -19.00 6.32 17.34
CA ASN A 323 -19.02 6.18 18.79
C ASN A 323 -18.38 4.84 19.17
N LEU A 324 -17.12 4.82 19.60
CA LEU A 324 -16.39 3.60 19.98
C LEU A 324 -15.47 3.87 21.16
N ASN A 325 -15.34 2.91 22.08
CA ASN A 325 -14.45 3.03 23.23
C ASN A 325 -13.40 1.93 23.31
N PHE A 326 -12.14 2.29 23.07
CA PHE A 326 -10.98 1.40 23.14
C PHE A 326 -9.96 1.82 24.20
N LEU A 327 -10.36 2.63 25.20
CA LEU A 327 -9.42 3.17 26.20
C LEU A 327 -8.62 2.06 26.90
N ASP A 328 -9.29 0.94 27.20
CA ASP A 328 -8.73 -0.21 27.93
C ASP A 328 -8.16 -1.31 27.00
N SER A 329 -8.11 -1.07 25.69
CA SER A 329 -7.56 -2.05 24.73
C SER A 329 -6.06 -2.24 24.95
N GLU A 330 -5.62 -3.51 24.96
CA GLU A 330 -4.20 -3.87 25.07
C GLU A 330 -3.59 -4.27 23.72
N ASN A 331 -4.42 -4.69 22.77
CA ASN A 331 -4.00 -5.28 21.50
C ASN A 331 -3.97 -4.27 20.34
N ILE A 332 -4.72 -3.16 20.43
CA ILE A 332 -4.77 -2.15 19.37
C ILE A 332 -3.61 -1.14 19.51
N ARG A 333 -2.63 -1.20 18.60
CA ARG A 333 -1.46 -0.29 18.55
C ARG A 333 -1.49 0.68 17.37
N VAL A 334 -2.31 0.39 16.37
CA VAL A 334 -2.47 1.21 15.17
C VAL A 334 -3.95 1.51 14.95
N VAL A 335 -4.27 2.79 14.72
CA VAL A 335 -5.62 3.23 14.36
C VAL A 335 -5.57 4.04 13.08
N SER A 336 -6.40 3.68 12.11
CA SER A 336 -6.68 4.51 10.93
C SER A 336 -8.16 4.88 10.90
N LEU A 337 -8.44 6.16 10.75
CA LEU A 337 -9.77 6.73 10.57
C LEU A 337 -9.88 7.27 9.14
N LYS A 338 -10.93 6.89 8.41
CA LYS A 338 -11.14 7.36 7.04
C LYS A 338 -12.60 7.70 6.72
N ASN A 339 -12.87 8.91 6.25
CA ASN A 339 -14.20 9.39 5.84
C ASN A 339 -15.26 9.34 6.97
N VAL A 340 -14.90 9.61 8.23
CA VAL A 340 -15.81 9.47 9.38
C VAL A 340 -16.02 10.78 10.15
N ASN A 341 -17.15 10.90 10.86
CA ASN A 341 -17.37 11.97 11.84
C ASN A 341 -17.15 11.41 13.23
N VAL A 342 -16.18 11.94 13.98
CA VAL A 342 -15.90 11.50 15.34
C VAL A 342 -16.76 12.29 16.31
N THR A 343 -17.82 11.66 16.82
CA THR A 343 -18.64 12.22 17.90
C THR A 343 -18.09 11.80 19.26
N GLU A 344 -17.73 10.53 19.41
CA GLU A 344 -17.16 9.97 20.64
C GLU A 344 -16.20 8.81 20.31
N LEU A 345 -14.89 9.06 20.29
CA LEU A 345 -13.90 7.98 20.09
C LEU A 345 -12.85 8.04 21.20
N ALA A 346 -12.85 7.04 22.06
CA ALA A 346 -11.80 6.85 23.05
C ALA A 346 -10.72 5.91 22.47
N LEU A 347 -9.53 6.46 22.23
CA LEU A 347 -8.40 5.71 21.68
C LEU A 347 -7.63 4.96 22.78
N PRO A 348 -6.97 3.83 22.46
CA PRO A 348 -6.14 3.11 23.42
C PRO A 348 -4.97 3.96 23.92
N LEU A 349 -4.68 3.94 25.23
CA LEU A 349 -3.54 4.67 25.80
C LEU A 349 -2.19 4.18 25.27
N LYS A 350 -2.13 2.91 24.82
CA LYS A 350 -0.95 2.27 24.25
C LYS A 350 -0.84 2.45 22.72
N LEU A 351 -1.63 3.35 22.13
CA LEU A 351 -1.60 3.63 20.69
C LEU A 351 -0.24 4.21 20.28
N GLU A 352 0.37 3.64 19.24
CA GLU A 352 1.68 4.04 18.73
C GLU A 352 1.56 4.82 17.41
N LYS A 353 0.60 4.44 16.57
CA LYS A 353 0.45 4.99 15.21
C LYS A 353 -0.99 5.40 14.93
N LEU A 354 -1.18 6.61 14.42
CA LEU A 354 -2.50 7.15 14.10
C LEU A 354 -2.54 7.73 12.68
N LYS A 355 -3.55 7.34 11.90
CA LYS A 355 -3.84 7.92 10.59
C LYS A 355 -5.25 8.52 10.59
N VAL A 356 -5.36 9.80 10.26
CA VAL A 356 -6.61 10.56 10.17
C VAL A 356 -6.73 11.09 8.75
N ASP A 357 -7.71 10.60 8.00
CA ASP A 357 -7.87 10.87 6.56
C ASP A 357 -9.32 11.22 6.25
N GLU A 358 -9.61 12.47 5.86
CA GLU A 358 -10.98 12.95 5.64
C GLU A 358 -11.85 12.71 6.88
N VAL A 359 -11.52 13.34 8.00
CA VAL A 359 -12.23 13.13 9.27
C VAL A 359 -12.78 14.44 9.79
N THR A 360 -14.03 14.42 10.27
CA THR A 360 -14.69 15.53 10.95
C THR A 360 -14.91 15.20 12.42
N GLY A 361 -15.28 16.20 13.22
CA GLY A 361 -15.64 16.00 14.63
C GLY A 361 -14.45 16.05 15.60
N ASN A 362 -14.68 15.71 16.87
CA ASN A 362 -13.74 15.97 17.95
C ASN A 362 -12.94 14.71 18.32
N LEU A 363 -11.66 14.68 17.96
CA LEU A 363 -10.76 13.58 18.32
C LEU A 363 -9.80 14.04 19.43
N LYS A 364 -9.75 13.31 20.54
CA LYS A 364 -8.85 13.59 21.67
C LYS A 364 -7.63 12.67 21.61
N ILE A 365 -6.45 13.25 21.47
CA ILE A 365 -5.17 12.53 21.37
C ILE A 365 -4.11 13.05 22.35
N ASP A 366 -4.47 13.97 23.23
CA ASP A 366 -3.59 14.72 24.14
C ASP A 366 -2.75 13.84 25.06
N LYS A 367 -3.27 12.66 25.42
CA LYS A 367 -2.58 11.70 26.32
C LYS A 367 -1.75 10.66 25.58
N LEU A 368 -1.74 10.67 24.24
CA LEU A 368 -1.10 9.63 23.44
C LEU A 368 0.36 9.98 23.16
N LYS A 369 1.22 8.96 23.24
CA LYS A 369 2.65 9.06 22.94
C LYS A 369 2.97 8.38 21.61
N LEU A 370 2.53 9.01 20.52
CA LEU A 370 2.63 8.46 19.17
C LEU A 370 4.07 8.49 18.65
N THR A 371 4.46 7.46 17.90
CA THR A 371 5.69 7.45 17.10
C THR A 371 5.42 7.87 15.66
N LYS A 372 4.19 7.69 15.17
CA LYS A 372 3.76 8.09 13.82
C LYS A 372 2.37 8.70 13.85
N ILE A 373 2.21 9.86 13.19
CA ILE A 373 0.89 10.43 12.92
C ILE A 373 0.80 10.99 11.50
N TYR A 374 -0.29 10.63 10.82
CA TYR A 374 -0.68 11.17 9.51
C TYR A 374 -2.03 11.86 9.64
N VAL A 375 -2.14 13.11 9.18
CA VAL A 375 -3.37 13.89 9.21
C VAL A 375 -3.61 14.53 7.84
N LEU A 376 -4.72 14.18 7.20
CA LEU A 376 -5.17 14.74 5.93
C LEU A 376 -6.63 15.20 6.05
N ASN A 377 -6.88 16.44 5.65
CA ASN A 377 -8.22 17.03 5.56
C ASN A 377 -9.07 16.89 6.86
N TYR A 378 -8.43 16.99 8.02
CA TYR A 378 -9.11 16.92 9.32
C TYR A 378 -9.80 18.25 9.68
N LYS A 379 -11.09 18.17 10.00
CA LYS A 379 -11.95 19.30 10.36
C LYS A 379 -12.60 19.06 11.73
N GLY A 380 -11.96 19.52 12.79
CA GLY A 380 -12.43 19.28 14.16
C GLY A 380 -11.73 20.13 15.21
N SER A 381 -11.84 19.72 16.47
CA SER A 381 -11.08 20.32 17.59
C SER A 381 -9.58 20.18 17.39
N SER A 382 -8.77 21.07 17.96
CA SER A 382 -7.31 20.97 17.87
C SER A 382 -6.78 19.63 18.40
N LEU A 383 -6.08 18.89 17.55
CA LEU A 383 -5.26 17.72 17.86
C LEU A 383 -3.98 18.20 18.55
N LEU A 384 -3.84 17.83 19.81
CA LEU A 384 -2.68 18.14 20.63
C LEU A 384 -1.66 17.00 20.52
N VAL A 385 -0.68 17.17 19.63
CA VAL A 385 0.34 16.15 19.31
C VAL A 385 1.55 16.35 20.21
N ASN A 386 1.89 15.35 21.02
CA ASN A 386 3.18 15.31 21.70
C ASN A 386 4.27 14.91 20.70
N ASP A 387 5.27 15.76 20.49
CA ASP A 387 6.33 15.51 19.52
C ASP A 387 7.46 14.62 20.06
N GLU A 388 7.60 14.38 21.37
CA GLU A 388 8.75 13.74 22.03
C GLU A 388 9.19 12.42 21.40
N ASN A 389 8.25 11.52 21.10
CA ASN A 389 8.51 10.19 20.53
C ASN A 389 8.34 10.11 19.02
N LEU A 390 7.94 11.21 18.38
CA LEU A 390 7.51 11.21 17.00
C LEU A 390 8.71 11.06 16.06
N THR A 391 8.70 10.03 15.22
CA THR A 391 9.71 9.79 14.18
C THR A 391 9.14 10.00 12.77
N GLU A 392 7.82 9.96 12.63
CA GLU A 392 7.12 10.19 11.37
C GLU A 392 5.93 11.13 11.57
N PHE A 393 5.96 12.28 10.89
CA PHE A 393 4.90 13.28 10.96
C PHE A 393 4.46 13.71 9.57
N GLU A 394 3.17 13.65 9.33
CA GLU A 394 2.58 14.07 8.06
C GLU A 394 1.29 14.85 8.33
N CYS A 395 1.21 16.09 7.83
CA CYS A 395 0.05 16.95 8.03
C CYS A 395 -0.26 17.78 6.79
N PHE A 396 -1.39 17.46 6.17
CA PHE A 396 -1.86 18.05 4.92
C PHE A 396 -3.22 18.69 5.13
N ASN A 397 -3.35 19.98 4.75
CA ASN A 397 -4.63 20.70 4.75
C ASN A 397 -5.40 20.68 6.08
N SER A 398 -4.69 20.50 7.21
CA SER A 398 -5.27 20.27 8.54
C SER A 398 -4.65 21.16 9.62
N LEU A 399 -3.88 22.18 9.23
CA LEU A 399 -2.92 22.83 10.12
C LEU A 399 -3.55 23.72 11.19
N ASN A 400 -4.75 24.25 10.93
CA ASN A 400 -5.52 24.96 11.95
C ASN A 400 -6.01 24.03 13.07
N CYS A 401 -6.00 22.72 12.81
CA CYS A 401 -6.49 21.70 13.71
C CYS A 401 -5.36 20.88 14.34
N VAL A 402 -4.06 21.14 14.06
CA VAL A 402 -2.95 20.36 14.63
C VAL A 402 -1.99 21.30 15.36
N LYS A 403 -1.68 20.99 16.62
CA LYS A 403 -0.74 21.76 17.45
C LYS A 403 0.19 20.82 18.17
N PHE A 404 1.48 21.13 18.17
CA PHE A 404 2.44 20.40 19.00
C PHE A 404 2.30 20.83 20.47
N VAL A 405 2.57 19.93 21.40
CA VAL A 405 2.56 20.20 22.84
C VAL A 405 3.93 19.93 23.44
N ARG A 406 4.46 20.91 24.17
CA ARG A 406 5.67 20.80 24.99
C ARG A 406 5.43 21.42 26.35
N ASP A 407 5.91 20.78 27.40
CA ASP A 407 5.70 21.22 28.80
C ASP A 407 4.23 21.58 29.08
N ASP A 408 3.31 20.73 28.60
CA ASP A 408 1.85 20.90 28.67
C ASP A 408 1.29 22.16 28.00
N LYS A 409 2.08 22.83 27.14
CA LYS A 409 1.68 24.04 26.40
C LYS A 409 1.58 23.78 24.90
N PRO A 410 0.42 24.07 24.28
CA PRO A 410 0.29 23.98 22.83
C PRO A 410 1.05 25.09 22.12
N THR A 411 1.71 24.77 21.02
CA THR A 411 2.39 25.71 20.13
C THR A 411 1.73 25.77 18.76
N ASN A 412 1.71 26.95 18.14
CA ASN A 412 1.28 27.15 16.75
C ASN A 412 2.45 26.99 15.76
N THR A 413 3.59 26.49 16.23
CA THR A 413 4.79 26.27 15.43
C THR A 413 5.06 24.78 15.34
N PHE A 414 5.36 24.27 14.15
CA PHE A 414 5.79 22.89 13.99
C PHE A 414 7.28 22.79 14.30
N ILE A 415 7.64 21.86 15.17
CA ILE A 415 9.01 21.71 15.63
C ILE A 415 9.65 20.54 14.89
N VAL A 416 10.79 20.78 14.26
CA VAL A 416 11.46 19.80 13.42
C VAL A 416 12.91 19.62 13.85
N ASP A 417 13.27 18.39 14.17
CA ASP A 417 14.66 17.94 14.29
C ASP A 417 14.88 16.90 13.18
N PHE A 418 15.54 17.30 12.10
CA PHE A 418 15.72 16.46 10.90
C PHE A 418 16.56 15.20 11.18
N LYS A 419 17.27 15.10 12.32
CA LYS A 419 17.96 13.87 12.72
C LYS A 419 17.05 12.89 13.45
N LYS A 420 15.94 13.37 14.01
CA LYS A 420 14.95 12.56 14.72
C LYS A 420 13.91 11.97 13.77
N TYR A 421 13.48 12.74 12.78
CA TYR A 421 12.45 12.30 11.84
C TYR A 421 13.04 11.42 10.74
N THR A 422 12.33 10.35 10.36
CA THR A 422 12.55 9.64 9.09
C THR A 422 11.68 10.24 7.98
N ILE A 423 10.49 10.72 8.35
CA ILE A 423 9.54 11.44 7.49
C ILE A 423 8.99 12.64 8.26
N PHE A 424 9.03 13.81 7.64
CA PHE A 424 8.36 15.02 8.13
C PHE A 424 7.78 15.78 6.93
N ASP A 425 6.46 15.75 6.73
CA ASP A 425 5.80 16.48 5.65
C ASP A 425 4.65 17.34 6.19
N VAL A 426 4.77 18.63 5.98
CA VAL A 426 3.77 19.61 6.40
C VAL A 426 3.43 20.47 5.20
N TYR A 427 2.16 20.50 4.81
CA TYR A 427 1.71 21.21 3.62
C TYR A 427 0.40 21.97 3.81
N GLN A 428 0.39 23.21 3.33
CA GLN A 428 -0.78 24.08 3.26
C GLN A 428 -0.82 24.89 1.96
N ASP A 429 -1.93 24.79 1.24
CA ASP A 429 -2.11 25.56 0.00
C ASP A 429 -2.27 27.06 0.26
N THR A 430 -3.02 27.39 1.31
CA THR A 430 -3.63 28.72 1.46
C THR A 430 -2.82 29.70 2.29
N GLN A 431 -1.97 29.22 3.21
CA GLN A 431 -1.23 30.07 4.15
C GLN A 431 0.16 29.52 4.46
N GLU A 432 1.05 30.39 4.90
CA GLU A 432 2.35 29.97 5.41
C GLU A 432 2.22 29.44 6.85
N VAL A 433 3.05 28.47 7.15
CA VAL A 433 3.16 27.78 8.44
C VAL A 433 4.51 28.10 9.04
N THR A 434 4.56 28.23 10.36
CA THR A 434 5.83 28.51 11.05
C THR A 434 6.49 27.19 11.47
N PHE A 435 7.77 27.07 11.16
CA PHE A 435 8.64 25.94 11.50
C PHE A 435 9.73 26.41 12.47
N ASP A 436 9.93 25.68 13.54
CA ASP A 436 11.03 25.84 14.50
C ASP A 436 12.00 24.68 14.30
N VAL A 437 13.19 24.98 13.79
CA VAL A 437 14.22 23.98 13.57
C VAL A 437 15.03 23.84 14.84
N GLU A 438 15.11 22.61 15.31
CA GLU A 438 15.91 22.24 16.47
C GLU A 438 16.94 21.19 16.11
N LYS A 439 18.01 21.17 16.91
CA LYS A 439 19.02 20.12 16.84
C LYS A 439 19.43 19.76 18.25
N LEU A 440 19.15 18.52 18.67
CA LEU A 440 19.41 18.04 20.02
C LEU A 440 18.70 18.88 21.09
N GLY A 441 17.43 19.24 20.84
CA GLY A 441 16.59 20.01 21.76
C GLY A 441 16.98 21.48 21.92
N LYS A 442 17.84 22.02 21.04
CA LYS A 442 18.22 23.44 21.02
C LYS A 442 17.71 24.10 19.74
N HIS A 443 17.03 25.24 19.91
CA HIS A 443 16.61 26.13 18.83
C HIS A 443 17.77 26.50 17.91
N ARG A 444 17.54 26.43 16.59
CA ARG A 444 18.50 26.82 15.55
C ARG A 444 17.99 27.98 14.71
N CYS A 445 16.81 27.82 14.13
CA CYS A 445 16.19 28.87 13.36
C CYS A 445 14.67 28.73 13.38
N LYS A 446 13.98 29.81 13.03
CA LYS A 446 12.53 29.83 12.86
C LYS A 446 12.22 30.47 11.53
N PHE A 447 11.42 29.80 10.71
CA PHE A 447 11.03 30.32 9.41
C PHE A 447 9.58 29.98 9.08
N LYS A 448 9.06 30.59 8.02
CA LYS A 448 7.73 30.31 7.50
C LYS A 448 7.82 29.71 6.12
N ALA A 449 6.97 28.75 5.80
CA ALA A 449 6.85 28.17 4.47
C ALA A 449 5.44 27.60 4.24
N LYS A 450 5.05 27.35 2.99
CA LYS A 450 3.81 26.62 2.67
C LYS A 450 3.99 25.11 2.75
N ARG A 451 5.20 24.62 2.45
CA ARG A 451 5.57 23.22 2.58
C ARG A 451 6.96 23.06 3.15
N VAL A 452 7.12 22.08 4.03
CA VAL A 452 8.42 21.48 4.36
C VAL A 452 8.21 19.97 4.32
N GLU A 453 8.85 19.31 3.38
CA GLU A 453 8.90 17.85 3.26
C GLU A 453 10.33 17.40 3.50
N PHE A 454 10.52 16.41 4.35
CA PHE A 454 11.78 15.75 4.60
C PHE A 454 11.58 14.23 4.60
N SER A 455 12.41 13.53 3.82
CA SER A 455 12.39 12.06 3.75
C SER A 455 13.75 11.53 3.31
N ALA A 456 14.29 10.59 4.08
CA ALA A 456 15.54 9.88 3.76
C ALA A 456 16.71 10.81 3.36
N GLY A 457 16.90 11.93 4.07
CA GLY A 457 17.98 12.89 3.81
C GLY A 457 17.70 13.95 2.74
N ASN A 458 16.54 13.85 2.08
CA ASN A 458 16.07 14.83 1.09
C ASN A 458 15.11 15.83 1.74
N ILE A 459 15.22 17.10 1.38
CA ILE A 459 14.34 18.17 1.85
C ILE A 459 13.75 18.97 0.69
N GLU A 460 12.44 19.19 0.71
CA GLU A 460 11.73 20.14 -0.15
C GLU A 460 11.11 21.26 0.68
N ILE A 461 11.36 22.51 0.28
CA ILE A 461 10.80 23.70 0.91
C ILE A 461 10.05 24.51 -0.15
N SER A 462 8.74 24.70 0.05
CA SER A 462 7.89 25.44 -0.89
C SER A 462 7.42 26.77 -0.30
N SER A 463 7.63 27.84 -1.07
CA SER A 463 7.35 29.24 -0.74
C SER A 463 7.85 29.68 0.63
N PRO A 464 9.15 29.53 0.94
CA PRO A 464 9.67 29.97 2.22
C PRO A 464 9.74 31.50 2.34
N CYS A 465 9.72 31.99 3.59
CA CYS A 465 10.30 33.27 4.03
C CYS A 465 11.79 33.08 4.33
N ASP A 466 12.48 34.09 4.87
CA ASP A 466 13.89 33.95 5.27
C ASP A 466 14.13 32.76 6.20
N PHE A 467 15.19 31.99 5.93
CA PHE A 467 15.57 30.83 6.73
C PHE A 467 17.08 30.58 6.77
N ASP A 468 17.53 29.94 7.84
CA ASP A 468 18.92 29.56 8.05
C ASP A 468 19.03 28.08 8.45
N LEU A 469 19.38 27.24 7.49
CA LEU A 469 19.66 25.82 7.67
C LEU A 469 21.17 25.54 7.54
N SER A 470 22.02 26.52 7.85
CA SER A 470 23.48 26.37 7.77
C SER A 470 24.07 25.32 8.70
N SER A 471 23.34 24.94 9.76
CA SER A 471 23.76 23.91 10.70
C SER A 471 23.33 22.50 10.33
N GLU A 472 22.59 22.31 9.23
CA GLU A 472 22.04 21.02 8.81
C GLU A 472 22.69 20.55 7.51
N ASP A 473 22.82 19.23 7.40
CA ASP A 473 23.41 18.55 6.25
C ASP A 473 22.31 17.79 5.51
N PHE A 474 22.25 17.94 4.20
CA PHE A 474 21.24 17.31 3.35
C PHE A 474 21.88 16.67 2.11
N ASP A 475 21.35 15.53 1.69
CA ASP A 475 21.76 14.88 0.45
C ASP A 475 21.16 15.61 -0.76
N GLU A 476 19.86 15.87 -0.73
CA GLU A 476 19.16 16.61 -1.78
C GLU A 476 18.29 17.71 -1.19
N VAL A 477 18.37 18.91 -1.76
CA VAL A 477 17.57 20.08 -1.37
C VAL A 477 16.82 20.59 -2.60
N MET A 478 15.51 20.75 -2.47
CA MET A 478 14.71 21.49 -3.44
C MET A 478 14.02 22.68 -2.76
N VAL A 479 14.28 23.89 -3.28
CA VAL A 479 13.59 25.10 -2.85
C VAL A 479 12.77 25.63 -4.00
N SER A 480 11.50 25.90 -3.75
CA SER A 480 10.62 26.49 -4.76
C SER A 480 9.86 27.69 -4.21
N GLN A 481 9.61 28.70 -5.05
CA GLN A 481 8.67 29.78 -4.73
C GLN A 481 7.53 29.82 -5.75
N ILE A 482 6.37 30.34 -5.34
CA ILE A 482 5.27 30.60 -6.29
C ILE A 482 5.73 31.67 -7.29
N TYR A 483 5.55 31.42 -8.58
CA TYR A 483 6.00 32.27 -9.71
C TYR A 483 5.62 33.76 -9.61
N LYS A 484 4.59 34.09 -8.82
CA LYS A 484 4.07 35.46 -8.65
C LYS A 484 4.64 36.20 -7.44
N ARG A 485 5.37 35.53 -6.55
CA ARG A 485 5.95 36.15 -5.35
C ARG A 485 7.15 36.99 -5.78
N LYS A 486 7.14 38.29 -5.41
CA LYS A 486 8.23 39.24 -5.69
C LYS A 486 9.10 39.53 -4.48
N ASP A 487 8.73 39.02 -3.31
CA ASP A 487 9.49 39.21 -2.09
C ASP A 487 10.85 38.54 -2.27
N LYS A 488 11.91 39.31 -2.06
CA LYS A 488 13.27 38.78 -2.05
C LYS A 488 13.53 38.18 -0.68
N ILE A 489 13.91 36.90 -0.64
CA ILE A 489 14.22 36.20 0.61
C ILE A 489 15.71 35.90 0.73
N THR A 490 16.14 35.63 1.96
CA THR A 490 17.48 35.12 2.30
C THR A 490 17.40 33.63 2.63
N ALA A 491 18.24 32.83 1.99
CA ALA A 491 18.34 31.39 2.23
C ALA A 491 19.77 31.00 2.60
N LYS A 492 19.95 30.28 3.72
CA LYS A 492 21.27 29.77 4.12
C LYS A 492 21.25 28.25 4.30
N PHE A 493 22.32 27.60 3.82
CA PHE A 493 22.52 26.16 3.87
C PHE A 493 23.94 25.80 4.32
N GLY A 494 24.09 24.61 4.90
CA GLY A 494 25.39 24.03 5.23
C GLY A 494 26.03 23.41 3.98
N ASP A 495 26.68 22.27 4.17
CA ASP A 495 27.14 21.45 3.06
C ASP A 495 25.95 20.63 2.50
N VAL A 496 25.82 20.63 1.17
CA VAL A 496 24.69 19.98 0.49
C VAL A 496 25.21 19.27 -0.76
N LYS A 497 24.90 17.99 -0.94
CA LYS A 497 25.39 17.28 -2.13
C LYS A 497 24.72 17.83 -3.41
N ASN A 498 23.39 17.85 -3.48
CA ASN A 498 22.63 18.39 -4.61
C ASN A 498 21.61 19.42 -4.14
N ILE A 499 21.59 20.61 -4.75
CA ILE A 499 20.58 21.63 -4.46
C ILE A 499 19.95 22.20 -5.72
N LYS A 500 18.63 22.35 -5.70
CA LYS A 500 17.85 22.91 -6.80
C LYS A 500 16.92 24.02 -6.33
N PHE A 501 17.02 25.17 -7.00
CA PHE A 501 16.10 26.29 -6.83
C PHE A 501 15.20 26.40 -8.06
N LYS A 502 13.88 26.41 -7.85
CA LYS A 502 12.86 26.59 -8.89
C LYS A 502 12.01 27.81 -8.62
N CYS A 503 12.01 28.77 -9.53
CA CYS A 503 11.25 30.01 -9.43
C CYS A 503 11.65 30.89 -8.21
N GLY A 504 11.29 32.17 -8.27
CA GLY A 504 11.38 33.10 -7.14
C GLY A 504 12.54 34.09 -7.19
N CYS A 505 12.52 35.00 -6.23
CA CYS A 505 13.50 36.07 -6.08
C CYS A 505 14.23 35.91 -4.74
N TYR A 506 15.54 36.03 -4.75
CA TYR A 506 16.40 35.87 -3.58
C TYR A 506 17.28 37.11 -3.43
N GLU A 507 17.27 37.71 -2.24
CA GLU A 507 18.20 38.79 -1.91
C GLU A 507 19.60 38.21 -1.72
N GLU A 508 19.67 37.08 -1.01
CA GLU A 508 20.92 36.39 -0.75
C GLU A 508 20.70 34.88 -0.64
N ILE A 509 21.59 34.11 -1.24
CA ILE A 509 21.73 32.67 -1.00
C ILE A 509 23.14 32.41 -0.51
N THR A 510 23.28 31.84 0.69
CA THR A 510 24.57 31.42 1.23
C THR A 510 24.59 29.90 1.40
N MET A 511 25.65 29.22 0.96
CA MET A 511 25.81 27.78 1.17
C MET A 511 27.27 27.37 1.37
N GLY A 512 27.49 26.21 1.99
CA GLY A 512 28.79 25.59 2.14
C GLY A 512 29.31 24.98 0.83
N ASN A 513 29.78 23.74 0.90
CA ASN A 513 30.21 22.97 -0.25
C ASN A 513 29.02 22.30 -0.94
N ALA A 514 29.03 22.28 -2.28
CA ALA A 514 28.06 21.51 -3.05
C ALA A 514 28.68 20.71 -4.21
N GLU A 515 28.09 19.57 -4.55
CA GLU A 515 28.45 18.90 -5.80
C GLU A 515 27.73 19.56 -6.97
N ASN A 516 26.39 19.64 -6.89
CA ASN A 516 25.57 20.19 -7.97
C ASN A 516 24.60 21.25 -7.45
N ILE A 517 24.59 22.40 -8.12
CA ILE A 517 23.65 23.49 -7.88
C ILE A 517 22.87 23.74 -9.17
N GLU A 518 21.55 23.68 -9.14
CA GLU A 518 20.68 24.00 -10.28
C GLU A 518 19.72 25.15 -9.97
N PHE A 519 19.70 26.16 -10.85
CA PHE A 519 18.73 27.26 -10.82
C PHE A 519 17.83 27.21 -12.06
N ASP A 520 16.51 27.24 -11.88
CA ASP A 520 15.54 27.32 -12.97
C ASP A 520 14.52 28.44 -12.72
N CYS A 521 14.51 29.43 -13.61
CA CYS A 521 13.63 30.61 -13.52
C CYS A 521 13.78 31.42 -12.22
N VAL A 522 15.02 31.59 -11.73
CA VAL A 522 15.33 32.25 -10.45
C VAL A 522 16.04 33.59 -10.65
N GLU A 523 15.70 34.60 -9.84
CA GLU A 523 16.47 35.84 -9.74
C GLU A 523 17.22 35.87 -8.39
N VAL A 524 18.55 35.98 -8.42
CA VAL A 524 19.38 36.05 -7.22
C VAL A 524 20.18 37.34 -7.23
N LYS A 525 20.10 38.13 -6.17
CA LYS A 525 20.98 39.29 -6.06
C LYS A 525 22.39 38.87 -5.67
N ASN A 526 22.57 38.20 -4.53
CA ASN A 526 23.88 37.70 -4.12
C ASN A 526 23.88 36.19 -3.88
N LEU A 527 24.78 35.47 -4.55
CA LEU A 527 25.04 34.06 -4.29
C LEU A 527 26.44 33.91 -3.67
N PHE A 528 26.50 33.48 -2.41
CA PHE A 528 27.73 33.17 -1.69
C PHE A 528 27.85 31.66 -1.49
N ILE A 529 28.92 31.06 -2.01
CA ILE A 529 29.15 29.62 -1.87
C ILE A 529 30.58 29.36 -1.42
N ASN A 530 30.82 28.27 -0.69
CA ASN A 530 32.20 27.88 -0.38
C ASN A 530 32.89 27.28 -1.62
N SER A 531 32.31 26.21 -2.17
CA SER A 531 32.78 25.56 -3.39
C SER A 531 31.66 24.80 -4.10
N ALA A 532 31.78 24.61 -5.43
CA ALA A 532 30.86 23.77 -6.20
C ALA A 532 31.55 23.02 -7.34
N LYS A 533 31.19 21.76 -7.60
CA LYS A 533 31.66 21.05 -8.83
C LYS A 533 30.90 21.56 -10.06
N LEU A 534 29.58 21.68 -9.97
CA LEU A 534 28.73 22.15 -11.06
C LEU A 534 27.70 23.17 -10.59
N LEU A 535 27.66 24.32 -11.25
CA LEU A 535 26.56 25.28 -11.19
C LEU A 535 25.86 25.34 -12.55
N LYS A 536 24.59 24.92 -12.60
CA LYS A 536 23.74 24.99 -13.78
C LYS A 536 22.66 26.04 -13.57
N HIS A 537 22.40 26.87 -14.56
CA HIS A 537 21.29 27.82 -14.51
C HIS A 537 20.55 27.94 -15.85
N GLN A 538 19.23 28.00 -15.78
CA GLN A 538 18.33 28.17 -16.91
C GLN A 538 17.33 29.29 -16.60
N LYS A 539 17.18 30.25 -17.54
CA LYS A 539 16.26 31.40 -17.39
C LYS A 539 16.40 32.14 -16.05
N SER A 540 17.60 32.10 -15.46
CA SER A 540 17.92 32.66 -14.15
C SER A 540 18.94 33.77 -14.27
N SER A 541 18.92 34.75 -13.37
CA SER A 541 19.78 35.94 -13.34
C SER A 541 20.46 36.14 -11.98
N PHE A 542 21.67 36.70 -12.00
CA PHE A 542 22.52 36.92 -10.83
C PHE A 542 23.14 38.32 -10.86
N GLU A 543 22.95 39.14 -9.81
CA GLU A 543 23.71 40.41 -9.69
C GLU A 543 25.16 40.11 -9.29
N SER A 544 25.39 39.20 -8.35
CA SER A 544 26.72 38.72 -7.99
C SER A 544 26.77 37.24 -7.58
N ILE A 545 27.84 36.57 -7.98
CA ILE A 545 28.22 35.24 -7.51
C ILE A 545 29.63 35.35 -6.91
N THR A 546 29.78 34.92 -5.66
CA THR A 546 31.04 34.88 -4.94
C THR A 546 31.30 33.45 -4.44
N ALA A 547 32.42 32.87 -4.86
CA ALA A 547 32.87 31.57 -4.38
C ALA A 547 34.14 31.74 -3.55
N ASN A 548 34.17 31.24 -2.30
CA ASN A 548 35.34 31.34 -1.44
C ASN A 548 36.54 30.55 -1.98
N THR A 549 36.29 29.36 -2.53
CA THR A 549 37.33 28.50 -3.12
C THR A 549 37.22 28.47 -4.64
N LYS A 550 36.31 27.65 -5.20
CA LYS A 550 36.12 27.56 -6.65
C LYS A 550 34.75 27.00 -7.04
N ILE A 551 34.30 27.38 -8.23
CA ILE A 551 33.26 26.67 -9.00
C ILE A 551 33.97 25.99 -10.18
N GLU A 552 33.95 24.67 -10.26
CA GLU A 552 34.69 23.95 -11.31
C GLU A 552 34.04 24.13 -12.69
N THR A 553 32.71 24.02 -12.77
CA THR A 553 31.97 24.16 -14.02
C THR A 553 30.72 25.03 -13.86
N ILE A 554 30.53 25.99 -14.76
CA ILE A 554 29.29 26.78 -14.87
C ILE A 554 28.62 26.48 -16.22
N LYS A 555 27.35 26.05 -16.20
CA LYS A 555 26.52 25.79 -17.39
C LYS A 555 25.32 26.75 -17.43
N GLY A 556 25.30 27.65 -18.40
CA GLY A 556 24.19 28.57 -18.66
C GLY A 556 24.64 29.82 -19.42
N THR A 557 23.71 30.77 -19.61
CA THR A 557 23.97 32.00 -20.38
C THR A 557 24.78 32.99 -19.55
N LYS A 558 26.08 33.17 -19.84
CA LYS A 558 27.00 34.06 -19.09
C LYS A 558 26.49 35.50 -18.92
N ARG A 559 25.74 36.05 -19.88
CA ARG A 559 25.17 37.41 -19.80
C ARG A 559 24.21 37.61 -18.63
N ASN A 560 23.71 36.52 -18.05
CA ASN A 560 22.81 36.57 -16.90
C ASN A 560 23.54 36.65 -15.56
N ILE A 561 24.88 36.67 -15.55
CA ILE A 561 25.71 36.84 -14.35
C ILE A 561 26.41 38.19 -14.49
N ALA A 562 26.02 39.19 -13.69
CA ALA A 562 26.60 40.53 -13.79
C ALA A 562 28.02 40.59 -13.19
N LYS A 563 28.26 39.91 -12.07
CA LYS A 563 29.58 39.84 -11.42
C LYS A 563 29.89 38.43 -10.93
N LEU A 564 31.08 37.91 -11.25
CA LEU A 564 31.60 36.63 -10.76
C LEU A 564 32.94 36.87 -10.05
N ILE A 565 33.03 36.47 -8.78
CA ILE A 565 34.23 36.59 -7.94
C ILE A 565 34.60 35.19 -7.46
N ASN A 566 35.80 34.72 -7.81
CA ASN A 566 36.36 33.49 -7.26
C ASN A 566 37.48 33.87 -6.27
N GLY A 567 37.54 33.21 -5.12
CA GLY A 567 38.61 33.39 -4.15
C GLY A 567 39.98 33.00 -4.72
N PRO A 568 41.08 33.43 -4.06
CA PRO A 568 42.42 33.04 -4.46
C PRO A 568 42.57 31.52 -4.40
N GLN A 569 43.03 30.92 -5.50
CA GLN A 569 43.24 29.48 -5.64
C GLN A 569 44.28 28.93 -4.67
#